data_AF-A0A7C5LZ81-F1
#
_entry.id   AF-A0A7C5LZ81-F1
#
_cell.length_a   1.000
_cell.length_b   1.000
_cell.length_c   1.000
_cell.angle_alpha   90.00
_cell.angle_beta   90.00
_cell.angle_gamma   90.00
#
_symmetry.space_group_name_H-M   'P 1'
#
loop_
_entity.id
_entity.type
_entity.pdbx_description
1 polymer ?
#
loop_
_entity_poly.entity_id
_entity_poly.type
_entity_poly.pdbx_seq_one_letter_code
_entity_poly.pdbx_strand_id
1 'polypeptide(L)' 'WLMGEFGRDPILALAAYNAGENAVRGNSGVPPYPETRGYVPKVLAAWQVARGLCVTPPELITDGCVFAVKEIASDG' A
#
# COMPACT_ATOMS: atom_id res chain seq x y z
N TRP A 1 5.81 10.55 8.21
CA TRP A 1 4.95 11.63 8.72
C TRP A 1 3.46 11.29 8.56
N LEU A 2 2.93 11.04 7.36
CA LEU A 2 1.49 10.71 7.14
C LEU A 2 0.95 9.55 7.98
N MET A 3 1.72 8.46 8.15
CA MET A 3 1.32 7.37 9.04
C MET A 3 1.17 7.81 10.51
N GLY A 4 1.94 8.80 10.96
CA GLY A 4 1.79 9.36 12.30
C GLY A 4 0.59 10.32 12.38
N GLU A 5 0.42 11.15 11.35
CA GLU A 5 -0.71 12.08 11.22
C GLU A 5 -2.06 11.37 11.29
N PHE A 6 -2.21 10.24 10.61
CA PHE A 6 -3.48 9.51 10.52
C PHE A 6 -3.55 8.29 11.44
N GLY A 7 -2.91 8.31 12.61
CA GLY A 7 -3.09 7.27 13.64
C GLY A 7 -2.70 5.86 13.19
N ARG A 8 -1.76 5.75 12.26
CA ARG A 8 -1.33 4.51 11.58
C ARG A 8 -2.42 3.83 10.74
N ASP A 9 -3.46 4.55 10.33
CA ASP A 9 -4.43 4.08 9.34
C ASP A 9 -3.83 4.17 7.92
N PRO A 10 -3.53 3.02 7.27
CA PRO A 10 -2.95 3.01 5.93
C PRO A 10 -3.91 3.54 4.85
N ILE A 11 -5.23 3.45 5.04
CA ILE A 11 -6.21 3.96 4.07
C ILE A 11 -6.12 5.48 4.01
N LEU A 12 -6.13 6.14 5.17
CA LEU A 12 -6.05 7.60 5.25
C LEU A 12 -4.68 8.13 4.86
N ALA A 13 -3.60 7.42 5.22
CA ALA A 13 -2.26 7.79 4.81
C ALA A 13 -2.06 7.71 3.29
N LEU A 14 -2.56 6.65 2.63
CA LEU A 14 -2.53 6.51 1.18
C LEU A 14 -3.42 7.56 0.48
N ALA A 15 -4.61 7.83 1.04
CA ALA A 15 -5.47 8.88 0.52
C ALA A 15 -4.81 10.26 0.60
N ALA A 16 -4.15 10.58 1.72
CA ALA A 16 -3.46 11.84 1.91
C ALA A 16 -2.21 11.97 1.04
N TYR A 17 -1.50 10.87 0.78
CA TYR A 17 -0.38 10.86 -0.17
C TYR A 17 -0.83 11.23 -1.59
N ASN A 18 -2.02 10.78 -2.01
CA ASN A 18 -2.56 11.07 -3.33
C ASN A 18 -3.28 12.43 -3.42
N ALA A 19 -4.11 12.77 -2.43
CA ALA A 19 -5.00 13.93 -2.47
C ALA A 19 -4.55 15.13 -1.63
N GLY A 20 -3.48 14.98 -0.84
CA GLY A 20 -3.07 15.91 0.20
C GLY A 20 -3.85 15.71 1.51
N GLU A 21 -3.18 15.88 2.64
CA GLU A 21 -3.73 15.68 3.98
C GLU A 21 -4.88 16.64 4.32
N ASN A 22 -4.89 17.84 3.74
CA ASN A 22 -5.95 18.82 3.97
C ASN A 22 -7.26 18.38 3.32
N ALA A 23 -7.21 17.71 2.18
CA ALA A 23 -8.41 17.14 1.54
C ALA A 23 -9.00 16.00 2.39
N VAL A 24 -8.14 15.15 2.95
CA VAL A 24 -8.57 14.05 3.84
C VAL A 24 -9.18 14.59 5.14
N ARG A 25 -8.54 15.58 5.77
CA ARG A 25 -9.08 16.25 6.97
C ARG A 25 -10.41 16.94 6.68
N GLY A 26 -10.49 17.71 5.58
CA GLY A 26 -11.72 18.40 5.18
C GLY A 26 -12.89 17.46 4.87
N ASN A 27 -12.62 16.22 4.48
CA ASN A 27 -13.65 15.21 4.21
C ASN A 27 -13.85 14.22 5.37
N SER A 28 -13.08 14.34 6.46
CA SER A 28 -13.06 13.35 7.55
C SER A 28 -12.89 11.90 7.05
N GLY A 29 -12.08 11.71 6.01
CA GLY A 29 -11.94 10.43 5.33
C GLY A 29 -11.42 10.57 3.89
N VAL A 30 -11.56 9.50 3.11
CA VAL A 30 -11.15 9.50 1.69
C VAL A 30 -12.01 10.50 0.91
N PRO A 31 -11.43 11.54 0.28
CA PRO A 31 -12.20 12.55 -0.44
C PRO A 31 -12.95 11.93 -1.63
N PRO A 32 -14.03 12.56 -2.12
CA PRO A 32 -14.81 12.09 -3.27
C PRO A 32 -14.12 12.32 -4.61
N TYR A 33 -12.78 12.27 -4.65
CA TYR A 33 -12.00 12.37 -5.87
C TYR A 33 -11.93 11.00 -6.53
N PRO A 34 -12.39 10.84 -7.79
CA PRO A 34 -12.37 9.56 -8.48
C PRO A 34 -10.97 8.94 -8.51
N GLU A 35 -9.93 9.78 -8.69
CA GLU A 35 -8.53 9.37 -8.64
C GLU A 35 -8.18 8.72 -7.30
N THR A 36 -8.44 9.40 -6.18
CA THR A 36 -8.08 8.92 -4.84
C THR A 36 -8.85 7.67 -4.45
N ARG A 37 -10.15 7.61 -4.79
CA ARG A 37 -10.98 6.43 -4.57
C ARG A 37 -10.55 5.22 -5.42
N GLY A 38 -9.90 5.45 -6.56
CA GLY A 38 -9.26 4.40 -7.35
C GLY A 38 -7.84 4.05 -6.86
N TYR A 39 -7.08 5.05 -6.42
CA TYR A 39 -5.68 4.91 -5.99
C TYR A 39 -5.54 3.99 -4.77
N VAL A 40 -6.31 4.24 -3.71
CA VAL A 40 -6.21 3.50 -2.45
C VAL A 40 -6.40 1.98 -2.66
N PRO A 41 -7.51 1.48 -3.25
CA PRO A 41 -7.69 0.05 -3.46
C PRO A 41 -6.65 -0.54 -4.42
N LYS A 42 -6.18 0.23 -5.41
CA LYS A 42 -5.12 -0.22 -6.33
C LYS A 42 -3.81 -0.52 -5.58
N VAL A 43 -3.39 0.35 -4.67
CA VAL A 43 -2.17 0.13 -3.87
C VAL A 43 -2.34 -1.06 -2.92
N LEU A 44 -3.49 -1.18 -2.25
CA LEU A 44 -3.76 -2.31 -1.36
C LEU A 44 -3.80 -3.65 -2.11
N ALA A 45 -4.36 -3.68 -3.32
CA ALA A 45 -4.37 -4.88 -4.16
C ALA A 45 -2.94 -5.25 -4.61
N ALA A 46 -2.14 -4.27 -5.04
CA ALA A 46 -0.74 -4.50 -5.40
C ALA A 46 0.07 -5.04 -4.20
N TRP A 47 -0.17 -4.52 -3.00
CA TRP A 47 0.45 -5.01 -1.77
C TRP A 47 0.06 -6.47 -1.48
N GLN A 48 -1.22 -6.83 -1.59
CA GLN A 48 -1.67 -8.22 -1.40
C GLN A 48 -1.01 -9.18 -2.39
N VAL A 49 -0.93 -8.79 -3.67
CA VAL A 49 -0.25 -9.59 -4.70
C VAL A 49 1.23 -9.74 -4.35
N ALA A 50 1.93 -8.64 -4.06
CA ALA A 50 3.35 -8.66 -3.73
C ALA A 50 3.66 -9.54 -2.51
N ARG A 51 2.83 -9.46 -1.45
CA ARG A 51 2.95 -10.33 -0.27
C ARG A 51 2.84 -11.81 -0.61
N GLY A 52 1.93 -12.17 -1.52
CA GLY A 52 1.74 -13.55 -1.96
C GLY A 52 2.91 -14.13 -2.77
N LEU A 53 3.80 -13.27 -3.29
CA LEU A 53 5.01 -13.71 -3.99
C LEU A 53 6.17 -14.06 -3.03
N CYS A 54 6.04 -13.77 -1.75
CA CYS A 54 7.07 -14.06 -0.75
C CYS A 54 6.94 -15.50 -0.25
N VAL A 55 8.07 -16.22 -0.14
CA VAL A 55 8.16 -17.53 0.52
C VAL A 55 7.66 -17.45 1.96
N THR A 56 8.03 -16.35 2.64
CA THR A 56 7.50 -15.97 3.95
C THR A 56 6.71 -14.67 3.78
N PRO A 57 5.37 -14.73 3.63
CA PRO A 57 4.56 -13.54 3.49
C PRO A 57 4.73 -12.61 4.70
N PRO A 58 5.20 -11.37 4.51
CA PRO A 58 5.40 -10.43 5.61
C PRO A 58 4.05 -10.09 6.25
N GLU A 59 3.96 -9.93 7.57
CA GLU A 59 2.73 -9.49 8.25
C GLU A 59 2.63 -7.96 8.24
N LEU A 60 3.75 -7.29 8.45
CA LEU A 60 3.93 -5.84 8.43
C LEU A 60 4.69 -5.39 7.18
N ILE A 61 4.52 -4.12 6.77
CA ILE A 61 5.25 -3.55 5.63
C ILE A 61 6.76 -3.44 5.84
N THR A 62 7.20 -3.54 7.11
CA THR A 62 8.61 -3.52 7.51
C THR A 62 9.24 -4.90 7.55
N ASP A 63 8.44 -5.96 7.47
CA ASP A 63 8.96 -7.32 7.53
C ASP A 63 9.66 -7.68 6.21
N GLY A 64 10.68 -8.52 6.29
CA GLY A 64 11.42 -8.98 5.13
C GLY A 64 10.57 -9.86 4.21
N CYS A 65 10.76 -9.71 2.89
CA CYS A 65 10.21 -10.61 1.87
C CYS A 65 11.36 -11.33 1.16
N VAL A 66 11.38 -12.66 1.26
CA VAL A 66 12.17 -13.50 0.35
C VAL A 66 11.26 -13.90 -0.79
N PHE A 67 11.49 -13.39 -2.00
CA PHE A 67 10.65 -13.71 -3.15
C PHE A 67 10.82 -15.18 -3.55
N ALA A 68 9.70 -15.85 -3.84
CA ALA A 68 9.65 -17.17 -4.46
C ALA A 68 9.95 -17.07 -5.98
N VAL A 69 10.98 -16.33 -6.36
CA VAL A 69 11.56 -16.46 -7.71
C VAL A 69 12.35 -17.75 -7.70
N LYS A 70 11.72 -18.83 -8.17
CA LYS A 70 12.43 -20.03 -8.58
C LYS A 70 13.54 -19.54 -9.52
N GLU A 71 14.80 -19.85 -9.22
CA GLU A 71 15.90 -19.58 -10.16
C GLU A 71 15.41 -20.03 -11.53
N ILE A 72 15.29 -19.07 -12.46
CA ILE A 72 15.20 -19.42 -13.86
C ILE A 72 16.55 -20.07 -14.10
N ALA A 73 16.56 -21.40 -14.09
CA ALA A 73 17.74 -22.19 -14.39
C ALA A 73 18.37 -21.54 -15.61
N SER A 74 19.60 -21.07 -15.43
CA SER A 74 20.45 -20.71 -16.54
C SER A 74 20.77 -22.02 -17.25
N ASP A 75 19.85 -22.46 -18.09
CA ASP A 75 20.11 -23.50 -19.07
C ASP A 75 21.07 -22.86 -20.08
N GLY A 76 22.31 -23.33 -20.04
CA GLY A 76 23.40 -22.93 -20.94
C GLY A 76 23.25 -23.47 -22.34
#